data_AF-A0ABD0R1V9-F1
#
_entry.id   AF-A0ABD0R1V9-F1
#
_cell.length_a   1.000
_cell.length_b   1.000
_cell.length_c   1.000
_cell.angle_alpha   90.00
_cell.angle_beta   90.00
_cell.angle_gamma   90.00
#
_symmetry.space_group_name_H-M   'P 1'
#
loop_
_entity.id
_entity.type
_entity.pdbx_description
1 polymer ?
#
loop_
_entity_poly.entity_id
_entity_poly.type
_entity_poly.pdbx_seq_one_letter_code
_entity_poly.pdbx_strand_id
1 'polypeptide(L)' 'EQQYSRWMAACRLASKGKTLADSSFSSEVQSIQSFLAMQKTTPSNNTAQTDESINTHSLVSPRYQKKYKPKQ' A
#
# COMPACT_ATOMS: atom_id res chain seq x y z
N GLU A 1 -8.96 3.52 -15.33
CA GLU A 1 -7.76 4.31 -14.95
C GLU A 1 -7.37 5.35 -16.00
N GLN A 2 -7.29 5.00 -17.29
CA GLN A 2 -6.93 5.97 -18.33
C GLN A 2 -7.85 7.19 -18.40
N GLN A 3 -9.18 7.00 -18.47
CA GLN A 3 -10.15 8.10 -18.49
C GLN A 3 -10.03 8.98 -17.23
N TYR A 4 -9.96 8.36 -16.06
CA TYR A 4 -9.77 9.05 -14.78
C TYR A 4 -8.50 9.91 -14.76
N SER A 5 -7.35 9.34 -15.16
CA SER A 5 -6.08 10.08 -15.17
C SER A 5 -6.14 11.32 -16.07
N ARG A 6 -6.82 11.24 -17.21
CA ARG A 6 -7.02 12.37 -18.13
C ARG A 6 -7.93 13.45 -17.54
N TRP A 7 -9.07 13.07 -16.98
CA TRP A 7 -10.00 14.01 -16.35
C TRP A 7 -9.41 14.69 -15.12
N MET A 8 -8.70 13.93 -14.29
CA MET A 8 -8.06 14.47 -13.09
C MET A 8 -6.93 15.44 -13.44
N ALA A 9 -6.07 15.12 -14.42
CA ALA A 9 -5.05 16.03 -14.92
C ALA A 9 -5.68 17.29 -15.52
N ALA A 10 -6.76 17.16 -16.30
CA ALA A 10 -7.48 18.27 -16.91
C ALA A 10 -8.04 19.24 -15.84
N CYS A 11 -8.78 18.73 -14.86
CA CYS A 11 -9.36 19.56 -13.79
C CYS A 11 -8.28 20.20 -12.90
N ARG A 12 -7.17 19.49 -12.66
CA ARG A 12 -6.01 20.00 -11.89
C ARG A 12 -5.25 21.12 -12.60
N LEU A 13 -5.22 21.10 -13.93
CA LEU A 13 -4.65 22.18 -14.73
C LEU A 13 -5.61 23.36 -14.83
N ALA A 14 -6.89 23.08 -15.08
CA ALA A 14 -7.93 24.10 -15.15
C ALA A 14 -8.01 24.93 -13.84
N SER A 15 -7.89 24.29 -12.67
CA SER A 15 -7.86 25.01 -11.39
C SER A 15 -6.65 25.93 -11.21
N LYS A 16 -5.58 25.71 -11.98
CA LYS A 16 -4.39 26.56 -12.06
C LYS A 16 -4.44 27.55 -13.23
N GLY A 17 -5.57 27.65 -13.94
CA GLY A 17 -5.73 28.47 -15.13
C GLY A 17 -5.02 27.94 -16.38
N LYS A 18 -4.57 26.68 -16.36
CA LYS A 18 -3.87 26.02 -17.47
C LYS A 18 -4.83 25.19 -18.32
N THR A 19 -4.54 25.10 -19.61
CA THR A 19 -5.37 24.39 -20.58
C THR A 19 -4.79 23.02 -20.92
N LEU A 20 -5.56 22.19 -21.63
CA LEU A 20 -5.11 20.89 -22.15
C LEU A 20 -3.97 20.99 -23.17
N ALA A 21 -3.75 22.19 -23.74
CA ALA A 21 -2.65 22.44 -24.67
C ALA A 21 -1.32 22.70 -23.95
N ASP A 22 -1.31 22.83 -22.61
CA ASP A 22 -0.07 22.97 -21.85
C ASP A 22 0.74 21.67 -21.93
N SER A 23 2.04 21.80 -22.17
CA SER A 23 2.99 20.69 -22.23
C SER A 23 2.93 19.79 -20.99
N SER A 24 2.60 20.39 -19.83
CA SER A 24 2.48 19.69 -18.54
C SER A 24 1.28 18.74 -18.42
N PHE A 25 0.30 18.79 -19.35
CA PHE A 25 -0.84 17.86 -19.35
C PHE A 25 -0.40 16.41 -19.53
N SER A 26 0.47 16.16 -20.51
CA SER A 26 0.98 14.81 -20.80
C SER A 26 1.73 14.22 -19.59
N SER A 27 2.58 15.02 -18.95
CA SER A 27 3.34 14.61 -17.77
C SER A 27 2.45 14.34 -16.56
N GLU A 28 1.40 15.14 -16.34
CA GLU A 28 0.49 14.92 -15.22
C GLU A 28 -0.35 13.66 -15.40
N VAL A 29 -0.80 13.37 -16.63
CA VAL A 29 -1.49 12.11 -16.93
C VAL A 29 -0.60 10.91 -16.63
N GLN A 30 0.67 10.96 -17.06
CA GLN A 30 1.63 9.88 -16.80
C GLN A 30 1.95 9.72 -15.31
N SER A 31 2.13 10.83 -14.59
CA SER A 31 2.35 10.84 -13.14
C SER A 31 1.21 10.14 -12.38
N ILE A 32 -0.04 10.48 -12.71
CA ILE A 32 -1.22 9.85 -12.09
C ILE A 32 -1.28 8.35 -12.41
N GLN A 33 -1.00 7.95 -13.64
CA GLN A 33 -0.98 6.53 -14.02
C GLN A 33 0.09 5.75 -13.29
N SER A 34 1.31 6.29 -13.18
CA SER A 34 2.39 5.69 -12.39
C SER A 34 1.99 5.52 -10.93
N PHE A 35 1.34 6.52 -10.34
CA PHE A 35 0.86 6.43 -8.95
C PHE A 35 -0.20 5.34 -8.74
N LEU A 36 -1.16 5.22 -9.67
CA LEU A 36 -2.17 4.15 -9.63
C LEU A 36 -1.55 2.76 -9.83
N ALA A 37 -0.53 2.64 -10.69
CA ALA A 37 0.20 1.39 -10.88
C ALA A 37 0.95 0.98 -9.60
N MET A 38 1.56 1.94 -8.89
CA MET A 38 2.26 1.66 -7.63
C MET A 38 1.33 1.09 -6.55
N GLN A 39 0.07 1.54 -6.47
CA GLN A 39 -0.92 0.98 -5.55
C GLN A 39 -1.21 -0.50 -5.81
N LYS A 40 -1.07 -0.95 -7.06
CA LYS A 40 -1.27 -2.36 -7.44
C LYS A 40 -0.06 -3.22 -7.13
N THR A 41 1.14 -2.64 -7.17
CA THR A 41 2.39 -3.37 -6.91
C THR A 41 2.70 -3.48 -5.42
N THR A 42 2.12 -2.62 -4.58
CA THR A 42 2.06 -2.87 -3.16
C THR A 42 1.00 -3.95 -2.93
N PRO A 43 1.36 -5.20 -2.57
CA PRO A 43 0.35 -6.09 -2.01
C PRO A 43 -0.28 -5.31 -0.87
N SER A 44 -1.60 -5.18 -0.88
CA SER A 44 -2.31 -4.79 0.33
C SER A 44 -1.78 -5.72 1.41
N ASN A 45 -1.00 -5.19 2.36
CA ASN A 45 -0.55 -5.91 3.54
C ASN A 45 -1.77 -6.16 4.48
N ASN A 46 -2.88 -6.59 3.91
CA ASN A 46 -3.80 -7.54 4.50
C ASN A 46 -3.22 -8.97 4.42
N THR A 47 -1.90 -9.12 4.36
CA THR A 47 -1.29 -10.22 5.08
C THR A 47 -1.66 -9.99 6.54
N ALA A 48 -2.80 -10.54 6.96
CA ALA A 48 -2.82 -11.16 8.28
C ALA A 48 -1.50 -11.93 8.33
N GLN A 49 -0.54 -11.43 9.11
CA GLN A 49 0.64 -12.21 9.43
C GLN A 49 0.06 -13.44 10.15
N THR A 50 -0.28 -14.47 9.38
CA THR A 50 -0.33 -15.83 9.90
C THR A 50 1.12 -16.13 10.18
N ASP A 51 1.49 -15.69 11.37
CA ASP A 51 2.78 -15.78 11.96
C ASP A 51 3.03 -17.26 12.24
N GLU A 52 3.38 -17.97 11.18
CA GLU A 52 3.74 -19.40 11.17
C GLU A 52 5.05 -19.66 11.95
N SER A 53 5.59 -18.66 12.67
CA SER A 53 6.79 -18.80 13.49
C SER A 53 6.75 -18.06 14.82
N ILE A 54 5.58 -17.74 15.39
CA ILE A 54 5.54 -17.24 16.78
C ILE A 54 6.06 -18.31 17.72
N ASN A 55 7.25 -18.07 18.27
CA ASN A 55 7.73 -18.84 19.41
C ASN A 55 6.91 -18.44 20.66
N THR A 56 5.79 -19.09 20.88
CA THR A 56 4.89 -18.78 22.02
C THR A 56 5.58 -18.94 23.37
N HIS A 57 6.63 -19.75 23.47
CA HIS A 57 7.42 -19.88 24.69
C HIS A 57 8.25 -18.63 25.01
N SER A 58 8.64 -17.81 24.03
CA SER A 58 9.36 -16.56 24.29
C SER A 58 8.46 -15.44 24.82
N LEU A 59 7.14 -15.59 24.72
CA LEU A 59 6.16 -14.61 25.20
C LEU A 59 5.84 -14.75 26.70
N VAL A 60 6.40 -15.76 27.38
CA VAL A 60 6.10 -16.06 28.78
C VAL A 60 7.38 -16.14 29.60
N SER A 61 7.36 -15.57 30.81
CA SER A 61 8.51 -15.62 31.73
C SER A 61 8.95 -17.07 32.01
N PRO A 62 10.28 -17.35 32.10
CA PRO A 62 10.82 -18.70 32.33
C PRO A 62 10.24 -19.43 33.55
N ARG A 63 9.74 -18.68 34.55
CA ARG A 63 9.06 -19.22 35.72
C ARG A 63 7.82 -20.04 35.37
N TYR A 64 7.08 -19.65 34.33
CA TYR A 64 5.84 -20.31 33.93
C TYR A 64 6.05 -21.39 32.86
N GLN A 65 7.16 -21.37 32.12
CA GLN A 65 7.48 -22.39 31.11
C GLN A 65 7.54 -23.82 31.68
N LYS A 66 7.97 -23.97 32.94
CA LYS A 66 8.09 -25.28 33.62
C LYS A 66 6.74 -25.95 33.93
N LYS A 67 5.65 -25.17 34.01
CA LYS A 67 4.31 -25.68 34.33
C LYS A 67 3.60 -26.31 33.12
N TYR A 68 4.04 -25.99 31.90
CA TYR A 68 3.41 -26.41 30.65
C TYR A 68 4.05 -27.64 29.99
N LYS A 69 5.04 -28.29 30.60
CA LYS A 69 5.56 -29.54 30.05
C LYS A 69 4.48 -30.63 30.15
N PRO A 70 4.11 -31.32 29.06
CA PRO A 70 3.25 -32.49 29.16
C PRO A 70 3.93 -33.53 30.05
N LYS A 71 3.18 -34.09 31.00
CA LYS A 71 3.66 -35.23 31.79
C LYS A 71 3.87 -36.41 30.83
N GLN A 72 5.12 -36.89 30.72
CA GLN A 72 5.42 -38.19 30.14
C GLN A 72 4.93 -39.31 31.06
#